data_AF-A0A1B6I531-F1
#
_entry.id   AF-A0A1B6I531-F1
#
_cell.length_a   1.000
_cell.length_b   1.000
_cell.length_c   1.000
_cell.angle_alpha   90.00
_cell.angle_beta   90.00
_cell.angle_gamma   90.00
#
_symmetry.space_group_name_H-M   'P 1'
#
loop_
_entity.id
_entity.type
_entity.pdbx_description
1 polymer ?
#
loop_
_entity_poly.entity_id
_entity_poly.type
_entity_poly.pdbx_seq_one_letter_code
_entity_poly.pdbx_strand_id
1 'polypeptide(L)'
;ACSKFLQALALVYADEVFIHVVNYLTVEGSEEDLKITENKFEAVCQLTVAERFHLVLEQQFTTLVSNGATYASVAISCLRNLLEKEEVQSNKSIIQFLFSQSSVLPLLIKLDSGDNDLLNSAKIIKILVRLQNSREQTRVVEPFVNDLLEKENKTQQLVLLEAVAGGLWPDVALLTLDDITRVVTPAALHTAPSMAHTAALQLLSCLINKSADDRLLELVSQQLQLYSASVAAITHSYITKALVVRGHPHMNQWLY
;
A
#
# COMPACT_ATOMS: atom_id res chain seq x y z
N ALA A 1 -25.64 -0.09 -12.55
CA ALA A 1 -26.37 -1.09 -13.36
C ALA A 1 -25.63 -1.40 -14.66
N CYS A 2 -25.32 -0.40 -15.49
CA CYS A 2 -24.61 -0.60 -16.77
C CYS A 2 -23.21 -1.21 -16.61
N SER A 3 -22.47 -0.83 -15.57
CA SER A 3 -21.09 -1.26 -15.38
C SER A 3 -20.95 -2.76 -15.04
N LYS A 4 -21.87 -3.32 -14.26
CA LYS A 4 -21.96 -4.78 -14.01
C LYS A 4 -22.30 -5.58 -15.26
N PHE A 5 -23.18 -5.04 -16.10
CA PHE A 5 -23.52 -5.67 -17.38
C PHE A 5 -22.31 -5.69 -18.32
N LEU A 6 -21.57 -4.57 -18.36
CA LEU A 6 -20.35 -4.47 -19.16
C LEU A 6 -19.25 -5.41 -18.65
N GLN A 7 -19.09 -5.54 -17.33
CA GLN A 7 -18.19 -6.51 -16.71
C GLN A 7 -18.56 -7.95 -17.09
N ALA A 8 -19.85 -8.30 -17.03
CA ALA A 8 -20.34 -9.62 -17.44
C ALA A 8 -20.12 -9.89 -18.93
N LEU A 9 -20.32 -8.89 -19.79
CA LEU A 9 -20.01 -8.99 -21.21
C LEU A 9 -18.52 -9.16 -21.45
N ALA A 10 -17.65 -8.41 -20.76
CA ALA A 10 -16.21 -8.51 -20.90
C ALA A 10 -15.66 -9.88 -20.48
N LEU A 11 -16.33 -10.58 -19.55
CA LEU A 11 -15.98 -11.95 -19.19
C LEU A 11 -16.24 -12.98 -20.30
N VAL A 12 -17.18 -12.71 -21.21
CA VAL A 12 -17.58 -13.65 -22.28
C VAL A 12 -17.07 -13.21 -23.66
N TYR A 13 -17.08 -11.91 -23.94
CA TYR A 13 -16.81 -11.26 -25.22
C TYR A 13 -15.81 -10.11 -25.04
N ALA A 14 -14.65 -10.41 -24.42
CA ALA A 14 -13.65 -9.41 -24.08
C ALA A 14 -13.19 -8.59 -25.29
N ASP A 15 -13.07 -9.23 -26.45
CA ASP A 15 -12.55 -8.61 -27.68
C ASP A 15 -13.56 -7.62 -28.28
N GLU A 16 -14.83 -8.01 -28.35
CA GLU A 16 -15.91 -7.15 -28.83
C GLU A 16 -16.08 -5.93 -27.92
N VAL A 17 -16.08 -6.14 -26.60
CA VAL A 17 -16.14 -5.03 -25.64
C VAL A 17 -14.93 -4.13 -25.81
N PHE A 18 -13.73 -4.69 -25.96
CA PHE A 18 -12.52 -3.91 -26.16
C PHE A 18 -12.60 -3.04 -27.40
N ILE A 19 -12.97 -3.62 -28.55
CA ILE A 19 -13.07 -2.93 -29.84
C ILE A 19 -14.07 -1.77 -29.79
N HIS A 20 -15.21 -1.97 -29.13
CA HIS A 20 -16.29 -1.00 -29.16
C HIS A 20 -16.25 0.04 -28.03
N VAL A 21 -15.60 -0.26 -26.90
CA VAL A 21 -15.72 0.56 -25.68
C VAL A 21 -14.43 1.25 -25.28
N VAL A 22 -13.25 0.67 -25.55
CA VAL A 22 -11.98 1.23 -25.08
C VAL A 22 -11.76 2.66 -25.56
N ASN A 23 -11.99 2.93 -26.85
CA ASN A 23 -11.80 4.29 -27.39
C ASN A 23 -12.66 5.33 -26.67
N TYR A 24 -13.88 4.97 -26.27
CA TYR A 24 -14.74 5.89 -25.52
C TYR A 24 -14.20 6.15 -24.10
N LEU A 25 -13.60 5.13 -23.47
CA LEU A 25 -13.06 5.22 -22.12
C LEU A 25 -11.70 5.91 -22.06
N THR A 26 -10.92 5.89 -23.14
CA THR A 26 -9.53 6.40 -23.15
C THR A 26 -9.35 7.76 -23.82
N VAL A 27 -10.30 8.20 -24.64
CA VAL A 27 -10.23 9.51 -25.30
C VAL A 27 -10.64 10.60 -24.31
N GLU A 28 -9.69 11.48 -23.98
CA GLU A 28 -9.93 12.69 -23.19
C GLU A 28 -10.54 13.78 -24.09
N GLY A 29 -11.66 14.36 -23.65
CA GLY A 29 -12.14 15.63 -24.22
C GLY A 29 -11.31 16.80 -23.66
N SER A 30 -11.04 17.83 -24.46
CA SER A 30 -10.21 18.98 -24.06
C SER A 30 -10.79 19.80 -22.88
N GLU A 31 -12.03 19.55 -22.48
CA GLU A 31 -12.73 20.15 -21.34
C GLU A 31 -13.63 19.11 -20.63
N GLU A 32 -13.15 17.87 -20.51
CA GLU A 32 -13.97 16.82 -19.92
C GLU A 32 -14.17 17.04 -18.41
N ASP A 33 -15.44 17.01 -17.98
CA ASP A 33 -15.82 17.12 -16.56
C ASP A 33 -15.10 16.02 -15.76
N LEU A 34 -14.47 16.40 -14.65
CA LEU A 34 -13.79 15.49 -13.73
C LEU A 34 -14.66 14.28 -13.35
N LYS A 35 -15.99 14.48 -13.23
CA LYS A 35 -16.92 13.39 -12.92
C LYS A 35 -17.05 12.40 -14.07
N ILE A 36 -16.98 12.86 -15.32
CA ILE A 36 -16.96 12.00 -16.49
C ILE A 36 -15.65 11.20 -16.51
N THR A 37 -14.51 11.85 -16.25
CA THR A 37 -13.21 11.19 -16.16
C THR A 37 -13.19 10.13 -15.07
N GLU A 38 -13.72 10.41 -13.87
CA GLU A 38 -13.87 9.44 -12.78
C GLU A 38 -14.72 8.24 -13.23
N ASN A 39 -15.88 8.48 -13.83
CA ASN A 39 -16.76 7.40 -14.30
C ASN A 39 -16.11 6.53 -15.39
N LYS A 40 -15.37 7.15 -16.32
CA LYS A 40 -14.62 6.42 -17.37
C LYS A 40 -13.53 5.56 -16.75
N PHE A 41 -12.73 6.12 -15.84
CA PHE A 41 -11.64 5.38 -15.21
C PHE A 41 -12.18 4.27 -14.28
N GLU A 42 -13.29 4.51 -13.57
CA GLU A 42 -13.97 3.47 -12.80
C GLU A 42 -14.48 2.34 -13.70
N ALA A 43 -15.01 2.66 -14.88
CA ALA A 43 -15.40 1.65 -15.86
C ALA A 43 -14.19 0.82 -16.35
N VAL A 44 -13.06 1.46 -16.65
CA VAL A 44 -11.81 0.75 -16.98
C VAL A 44 -11.40 -0.19 -15.85
N CYS A 45 -11.41 0.30 -14.60
CA CYS A 45 -11.13 -0.52 -13.42
C CYS A 45 -12.03 -1.77 -13.37
N GLN A 46 -13.33 -1.62 -13.60
CA GLN A 46 -14.28 -2.74 -13.57
C GLN A 46 -14.07 -3.76 -14.71
N LEU A 47 -13.52 -3.34 -15.85
CA LEU A 47 -13.25 -4.23 -16.98
C LEU A 47 -11.97 -5.07 -16.84
N THR A 48 -11.15 -4.79 -15.82
CA THR A 48 -9.92 -5.55 -15.53
C THR A 48 -10.16 -7.00 -15.09
N VAL A 49 -11.43 -7.41 -14.95
CA VAL A 49 -11.81 -8.83 -14.91
C VAL A 49 -11.30 -9.60 -16.12
N ALA A 50 -11.16 -8.93 -17.27
CA ALA A 50 -10.53 -9.48 -18.46
C ALA A 50 -9.12 -8.91 -18.62
N GLU A 51 -8.13 -9.80 -18.82
CA GLU A 51 -6.70 -9.45 -18.88
C GLU A 51 -6.37 -8.40 -19.95
N ARG A 52 -7.14 -8.39 -21.04
CA ARG A 52 -6.98 -7.45 -22.15
C ARG A 52 -7.08 -5.98 -21.70
N PHE A 53 -7.76 -5.69 -20.60
CA PHE A 53 -7.92 -4.32 -20.06
C PHE A 53 -6.83 -3.91 -19.08
N HIS A 54 -5.89 -4.79 -18.71
CA HIS A 54 -4.84 -4.49 -17.74
C HIS A 54 -3.91 -3.37 -18.21
N LEU A 55 -3.46 -3.43 -19.47
CA LEU A 55 -2.64 -2.38 -20.07
C LEU A 55 -3.41 -1.06 -20.23
N VAL A 56 -4.72 -1.13 -20.49
CA VAL A 56 -5.57 0.07 -20.58
C VAL A 56 -5.68 0.74 -19.22
N LEU A 57 -5.83 -0.04 -18.15
CA LEU A 57 -5.81 0.47 -16.77
C LEU A 57 -4.49 1.19 -16.48
N GLU A 58 -3.35 0.57 -16.76
CA GLU A 58 -2.04 1.18 -16.50
C GLU A 58 -1.84 2.48 -17.28
N GLN A 59 -2.17 2.49 -18.57
CA GLN A 59 -2.05 3.66 -19.42
C GLN A 59 -2.91 4.81 -18.88
N GLN A 60 -4.19 4.55 -18.59
CA GLN A 60 -5.09 5.57 -18.08
C GLN A 60 -4.69 6.06 -16.68
N PHE A 61 -4.26 5.16 -15.79
CA PHE A 61 -3.76 5.54 -14.48
C PHE A 61 -2.56 6.48 -14.60
N THR A 62 -1.60 6.15 -15.47
CA THR A 62 -0.39 6.96 -15.70
C THR A 62 -0.72 8.33 -16.30
N THR A 63 -1.64 8.39 -17.26
CA THR A 63 -2.12 9.65 -17.84
C THR A 63 -2.77 10.53 -16.78
N LEU A 64 -3.69 9.98 -15.99
CA LEU A 64 -4.39 10.75 -14.95
C LEU A 64 -3.45 11.26 -13.87
N VAL A 65 -2.49 10.44 -13.44
CA VAL A 65 -1.47 10.86 -12.47
C VAL A 65 -0.60 12.00 -13.03
N SER A 66 -0.32 11.99 -14.33
CA SER A 66 0.46 13.02 -15.01
C SER A 66 -0.32 14.32 -15.26
N ASN A 67 -1.66 14.25 -15.31
CA ASN A 67 -2.54 15.40 -15.58
C ASN A 67 -2.80 16.29 -14.36
N GLY A 68 -2.20 16.00 -13.21
CA GLY A 68 -2.21 16.84 -12.02
C GLY A 68 -2.91 16.22 -10.81
N ALA A 69 -2.79 16.87 -9.66
CA ALA A 69 -3.18 16.31 -8.36
C ALA A 69 -4.65 15.85 -8.29
N THR A 70 -5.58 16.61 -8.88
CA THR A 70 -7.00 16.27 -8.89
C THR A 70 -7.28 14.97 -9.65
N TYR A 71 -6.68 14.80 -10.83
CA TYR A 71 -6.82 13.58 -11.62
C TYR A 71 -6.08 12.39 -10.99
N ALA A 72 -4.91 12.64 -10.39
CA ALA A 72 -4.20 11.64 -9.60
C ALA A 72 -5.06 11.12 -8.44
N SER A 73 -5.74 12.02 -7.70
CA SER A 73 -6.62 11.64 -6.59
C SER A 73 -7.79 10.75 -7.06
N VAL A 74 -8.39 11.08 -8.21
CA VAL A 74 -9.42 10.23 -8.84
C VAL A 74 -8.86 8.84 -9.17
N ALA A 75 -7.70 8.78 -9.84
CA ALA A 75 -7.09 7.52 -10.25
C ALA A 75 -6.75 6.63 -9.04
N ILE A 76 -6.15 7.21 -8.00
CA ILE A 76 -5.80 6.51 -6.76
C ILE A 76 -7.07 6.02 -6.04
N SER A 77 -8.11 6.85 -5.94
CA SER A 77 -9.37 6.47 -5.29
C SER A 77 -10.06 5.31 -6.01
N CYS A 78 -10.18 5.38 -7.35
CA CYS A 78 -10.77 4.32 -8.15
C CYS A 78 -9.98 3.01 -8.06
N LEU A 79 -8.65 3.07 -8.12
CA LEU A 79 -7.80 1.89 -7.99
C LEU A 79 -7.90 1.26 -6.60
N ARG A 80 -7.94 2.07 -5.53
CA ARG A 80 -8.19 1.59 -4.17
C ARG A 80 -9.53 0.85 -4.10
N ASN A 81 -10.60 1.48 -4.59
CA ASN A 81 -11.94 0.89 -4.58
C ASN A 81 -12.02 -0.42 -5.38
N LEU A 82 -11.25 -0.53 -6.47
CA LEU A 82 -11.13 -1.76 -7.22
C LEU A 82 -10.49 -2.87 -6.37
N LEU A 83 -9.34 -2.58 -5.76
CA LEU A 83 -8.55 -3.55 -5.00
C LEU A 83 -9.20 -3.96 -3.66
N GLU A 84 -10.13 -3.18 -3.13
CA GLU A 84 -10.91 -3.56 -1.93
C GLU A 84 -11.97 -4.65 -2.23
N LYS A 85 -12.28 -4.94 -3.50
CA LYS A 85 -13.26 -5.97 -3.87
C LYS A 85 -12.66 -7.38 -3.79
N GLU A 86 -13.33 -8.28 -3.07
CA GLU A 86 -12.89 -9.68 -2.91
C GLU A 86 -12.70 -10.43 -4.25
N GLU A 87 -13.56 -10.16 -5.23
CA GLU A 87 -13.47 -10.73 -6.58
C GLU A 87 -12.16 -10.36 -7.29
N VAL A 88 -11.66 -9.14 -7.06
CA VAL A 88 -10.40 -8.64 -7.63
C VAL A 88 -9.22 -9.22 -6.87
N GLN A 89 -9.28 -9.27 -5.54
CA GLN A 89 -8.21 -9.86 -4.72
C GLN A 89 -8.01 -11.36 -5.02
N SER A 90 -9.07 -12.04 -5.47
CA SER A 90 -9.01 -13.44 -5.92
C SER A 90 -8.49 -13.60 -7.36
N ASN A 91 -8.46 -12.51 -8.14
CA ASN A 91 -7.97 -12.50 -9.52
C ASN A 91 -6.44 -12.34 -9.53
N LYS A 92 -5.73 -13.46 -9.56
CA LYS A 92 -4.26 -13.48 -9.57
C LYS A 92 -3.64 -12.71 -10.73
N SER A 93 -4.32 -12.62 -11.88
CA SER A 93 -3.78 -11.99 -13.07
C SER A 93 -3.60 -10.49 -12.89
N ILE A 94 -4.66 -9.76 -12.51
CA ILE A 94 -4.58 -8.32 -12.27
C ILE A 94 -3.68 -7.99 -11.08
N ILE A 95 -3.70 -8.81 -10.03
CA ILE A 95 -2.85 -8.59 -8.85
C ILE A 95 -1.37 -8.78 -9.19
N GLN A 96 -1.01 -9.80 -9.98
CA GLN A 96 0.36 -9.99 -10.48
C GLN A 96 0.78 -8.85 -11.42
N PHE A 97 -0.12 -8.44 -12.32
CA PHE A 97 0.12 -7.35 -13.25
C PHE A 97 0.44 -6.04 -12.51
N LEU A 98 -0.44 -5.64 -11.58
CA LEU A 98 -0.28 -4.41 -10.80
C LEU A 98 0.96 -4.45 -9.89
N PHE A 99 1.30 -5.62 -9.36
CA PHE A 99 2.43 -5.75 -8.43
C PHE A 99 3.79 -5.74 -9.14
N SER A 100 3.93 -6.41 -10.28
CA SER A 100 5.26 -6.75 -10.84
C SER A 100 5.45 -6.50 -12.33
N GLN A 101 4.37 -6.23 -13.07
CA GLN A 101 4.43 -6.10 -14.54
C GLN A 101 4.02 -4.70 -15.03
N SER A 102 3.50 -3.86 -14.13
CA SER A 102 3.08 -2.49 -14.45
C SER A 102 3.88 -1.45 -13.66
N SER A 103 3.82 -0.22 -14.13
CA SER A 103 4.41 0.98 -13.52
C SER A 103 3.58 1.56 -12.37
N VAL A 104 2.38 1.02 -12.09
CA VAL A 104 1.45 1.56 -11.08
C VAL A 104 2.09 1.60 -9.69
N LEU A 105 2.68 0.49 -9.23
CA LEU A 105 3.32 0.41 -7.93
C LEU A 105 4.53 1.38 -7.81
N PRO A 106 5.50 1.40 -8.75
CA PRO A 106 6.55 2.41 -8.78
C PRO A 106 6.04 3.86 -8.75
N LEU A 107 4.99 4.17 -9.52
CA LEU A 107 4.39 5.51 -9.57
C LEU A 107 3.82 5.92 -8.22
N LEU A 108 3.06 5.03 -7.56
CA LEU A 108 2.48 5.29 -6.24
C LEU A 108 3.54 5.58 -5.16
N ILE A 109 4.69 4.92 -5.22
CA ILE A 109 5.79 5.10 -4.26
C ILE A 109 6.47 6.46 -4.44
N LYS A 110 6.61 6.89 -5.70
CA LYS A 110 7.31 8.13 -6.08
C LYS A 110 6.40 9.35 -6.09
N LEU A 111 5.08 9.16 -6.08
CA LEU A 111 4.13 10.27 -6.16
C LEU A 111 4.21 11.15 -4.90
N ASP A 112 4.37 12.45 -5.14
CA ASP A 112 4.19 13.46 -4.12
C ASP A 112 2.71 13.84 -4.03
N SER A 113 2.03 13.27 -3.02
CA SER A 113 0.61 13.42 -2.84
C SER A 113 0.25 14.03 -1.49
N GLY A 114 -0.94 14.64 -1.42
CA GLY A 114 -1.53 15.06 -0.14
C GLY A 114 -1.86 13.86 0.76
N ASP A 115 -2.19 14.13 2.02
CA ASP A 115 -2.35 13.09 3.06
C ASP A 115 -3.39 12.00 2.70
N ASN A 116 -4.54 12.38 2.15
CA ASN A 116 -5.59 11.42 1.79
C ASN A 116 -5.12 10.48 0.67
N ASP A 117 -4.49 11.03 -0.35
CA ASP A 117 -3.97 10.25 -1.48
C ASP A 117 -2.79 9.39 -1.06
N LEU A 118 -1.92 9.88 -0.16
CA LEU A 118 -0.83 9.11 0.43
C LEU A 118 -1.38 7.89 1.19
N LEU A 119 -2.43 8.07 2.00
CA LEU A 119 -3.07 6.97 2.70
C LEU A 119 -3.74 5.96 1.75
N ASN A 120 -4.34 6.44 0.65
CA ASN A 120 -4.93 5.56 -0.35
C ASN A 120 -3.85 4.77 -1.12
N SER A 121 -2.75 5.42 -1.49
CA SER A 121 -1.57 4.78 -2.07
C SER A 121 -1.00 3.70 -1.14
N ALA A 122 -0.84 4.02 0.15
CA ALA A 122 -0.39 3.07 1.16
C ALA A 122 -1.32 1.86 1.27
N LYS A 123 -2.65 2.05 1.24
CA LYS A 123 -3.61 0.94 1.23
C LYS A 123 -3.47 0.06 -0.01
N ILE A 124 -3.38 0.66 -1.19
CA ILE A 124 -3.18 -0.06 -2.46
C ILE A 124 -1.92 -0.92 -2.38
N ILE A 125 -0.79 -0.31 -2.01
CA ILE A 125 0.51 -0.98 -1.88
C ILE A 125 0.40 -2.16 -0.91
N LYS A 126 -0.20 -1.94 0.26
CA LYS A 126 -0.36 -2.98 1.28
C LYS A 126 -1.20 -4.16 0.82
N ILE A 127 -2.28 -3.91 0.07
CA ILE A 127 -3.11 -4.97 -0.53
C ILE A 127 -2.26 -5.76 -1.55
N LEU A 128 -1.60 -5.05 -2.47
CA LEU A 128 -0.80 -5.68 -3.53
C LEU A 128 0.35 -6.52 -2.95
N VAL A 129 1.06 -6.01 -1.94
CA VAL A 129 2.11 -6.78 -1.26
C VAL A 129 1.51 -8.03 -0.62
N ARG A 130 0.47 -7.89 0.23
CA ARG A 130 -0.09 -9.01 1.01
C ARG A 130 -0.63 -10.17 0.17
N LEU A 131 -1.15 -9.88 -1.02
CA LEU A 131 -1.73 -10.90 -1.89
C LEU A 131 -0.69 -11.68 -2.71
N GLN A 132 0.59 -11.35 -2.56
CA GLN A 132 1.69 -12.01 -3.26
C GLN A 132 2.36 -13.06 -2.39
N ASN A 133 2.96 -14.05 -3.04
CA ASN A 133 3.78 -15.04 -2.35
C ASN A 133 5.13 -14.42 -1.90
N SER A 134 5.78 -15.03 -0.90
CA SER A 134 7.02 -14.51 -0.32
C SER A 134 8.15 -14.36 -1.34
N ARG A 135 8.28 -15.27 -2.30
CA ARG A 135 9.29 -15.18 -3.38
C ARG A 135 9.11 -13.94 -4.25
N GLU A 136 7.89 -13.65 -4.69
CA GLU A 136 7.61 -12.45 -5.49
C GLU A 136 7.75 -11.18 -4.65
N GLN A 137 7.32 -11.22 -3.38
CA GLN A 137 7.53 -10.10 -2.44
C GLN A 137 9.02 -9.75 -2.33
N THR A 138 9.91 -10.72 -2.06
CA THR A 138 11.35 -10.48 -1.96
C THR A 138 11.90 -9.81 -3.22
N ARG A 139 11.56 -10.31 -4.41
CA ARG A 139 12.10 -9.78 -5.68
C ARG A 139 11.68 -8.34 -5.95
N VAL A 140 10.42 -8.02 -5.67
CA VAL A 140 9.81 -6.75 -6.11
C VAL A 140 9.95 -5.65 -5.06
N VAL A 141 9.87 -6.00 -3.77
CA VAL A 141 9.79 -5.03 -2.68
C VAL A 141 11.14 -4.45 -2.30
N GLU A 142 12.22 -5.23 -2.40
CA GLU A 142 13.54 -4.81 -1.93
C GLU A 142 14.03 -3.48 -2.54
N PRO A 143 13.94 -3.25 -3.88
CA PRO A 143 14.27 -1.95 -4.46
C PRO A 143 13.44 -0.79 -3.88
N PHE A 144 12.15 -1.02 -3.64
CA PHE A 144 11.26 0.01 -3.10
C PHE A 144 11.56 0.36 -1.66
N VAL A 145 11.94 -0.61 -0.84
CA VAL A 145 12.38 -0.35 0.53
C VAL A 145 13.61 0.54 0.52
N ASN A 146 14.58 0.26 -0.34
CA ASN A 146 15.81 1.07 -0.45
C ASN A 146 15.50 2.51 -0.88
N ASP A 147 14.70 2.67 -1.94
CA ASP A 147 14.23 4.00 -2.40
C ASP A 147 13.52 4.77 -1.28
N LEU A 148 12.70 4.08 -0.49
CA LEU A 148 11.96 4.69 0.61
C LEU A 148 12.84 5.06 1.81
N LEU A 149 13.90 4.30 2.10
CA LEU A 149 14.87 4.62 3.17
C LEU A 149 15.62 5.92 2.89
N GLU A 150 15.78 6.29 1.61
CA GLU A 150 16.43 7.53 1.17
C GLU A 150 15.46 8.72 1.05
N LYS A 151 14.15 8.50 1.20
CA LYS A 151 13.14 9.54 0.98
C LYS A 151 13.21 10.67 2.02
N GLU A 152 13.30 11.91 1.53
CA GLU A 152 13.45 13.11 2.37
C GLU A 152 12.17 13.43 3.17
N ASN A 153 11.00 13.30 2.53
CA ASN A 153 9.72 13.53 3.18
C ASN A 153 9.43 12.41 4.19
N LYS A 154 9.65 12.70 5.49
CA LYS A 154 9.51 11.73 6.58
C LYS A 154 8.12 11.13 6.74
N THR A 155 7.08 11.93 6.48
CA THR A 155 5.71 11.44 6.55
C THR A 155 5.44 10.42 5.45
N GLN A 156 5.75 10.76 4.20
CA GLN A 156 5.60 9.83 3.09
C GLN A 156 6.51 8.60 3.25
N GLN A 157 7.76 8.80 3.67
CA GLN A 157 8.72 7.73 3.95
C GLN A 157 8.10 6.69 4.89
N LEU A 158 7.63 7.11 6.07
CA LEU A 158 7.13 6.18 7.08
C LEU A 158 5.80 5.53 6.69
N VAL A 159 4.89 6.28 6.06
CA VAL A 159 3.59 5.75 5.62
C VAL A 159 3.76 4.69 4.52
N LEU A 160 4.63 4.95 3.54
CA LEU A 160 4.88 4.01 2.45
C LEU A 160 5.75 2.84 2.92
N LEU A 161 6.74 3.06 3.80
CA LEU A 161 7.49 1.96 4.42
C LEU A 161 6.57 1.03 5.20
N GLU A 162 5.59 1.56 5.94
CA GLU A 162 4.59 0.75 6.65
C GLU A 162 3.78 -0.09 5.67
N ALA A 163 3.31 0.51 4.58
CA ALA A 163 2.54 -0.20 3.58
C ALA A 163 3.32 -1.35 2.93
N VAL A 164 4.57 -1.07 2.58
CA VAL A 164 5.47 -2.02 1.90
C VAL A 164 5.94 -3.10 2.87
N ALA A 165 6.72 -2.73 3.90
CA ALA A 165 7.36 -3.68 4.81
C ALA A 165 6.35 -4.31 5.81
N GLY A 166 5.34 -3.55 6.25
CA GLY A 166 4.27 -4.07 7.09
C GLY A 166 3.39 -5.09 6.37
N GLY A 167 3.29 -5.01 5.03
CA GLY A 167 2.56 -5.95 4.18
C GLY A 167 3.23 -7.31 3.97
N LEU A 168 4.53 -7.44 4.24
CA LEU A 168 5.31 -8.65 3.93
C LEU A 168 4.88 -9.88 4.73
N TRP A 169 5.08 -11.07 4.17
CA TRP A 169 4.94 -12.32 4.93
C TRP A 169 6.09 -12.49 5.93
N PRO A 170 5.88 -13.23 7.04
CA PRO A 170 6.93 -13.45 8.06
C PRO A 170 8.20 -14.15 7.55
N ASP A 171 8.10 -14.93 6.47
CA ASP A 171 9.22 -15.65 5.85
C ASP A 171 10.01 -14.79 4.85
N VAL A 172 9.60 -13.54 4.59
CA VAL A 172 10.36 -12.60 3.76
C VAL A 172 11.46 -11.95 4.60
N ALA A 173 12.70 -12.38 4.36
CA ALA A 173 13.87 -11.70 4.87
C ALA A 173 14.14 -10.44 4.03
N LEU A 174 14.15 -9.27 4.68
CA LEU A 174 14.68 -8.04 4.10
C LEU A 174 16.12 -7.85 4.54
N LEU A 175 17.03 -7.63 3.57
CA LEU A 175 18.44 -7.34 3.86
C LEU A 175 18.63 -6.02 4.63
N THR A 176 17.61 -5.15 4.64
CA THR A 176 17.63 -3.81 5.23
C THR A 176 16.80 -3.69 6.51
N LEU A 177 16.50 -4.80 7.20
CA LEU A 177 15.71 -4.77 8.43
C LEU A 177 16.31 -3.83 9.50
N ASP A 178 17.64 -3.84 9.63
CA ASP A 178 18.36 -2.95 10.55
C ASP A 178 18.23 -1.46 10.14
N ASP A 179 18.24 -1.17 8.84
CA ASP A 179 18.06 0.19 8.33
C ASP A 179 16.62 0.69 8.54
N ILE A 180 15.62 -0.16 8.29
CA ILE A 180 14.21 0.14 8.57
C ILE A 180 14.05 0.43 10.07
N THR A 181 14.62 -0.43 10.93
CA THR A 181 14.56 -0.26 12.38
C THR A 181 15.17 1.06 12.83
N ARG A 182 16.29 1.47 12.24
CA ARG A 182 16.99 2.73 12.54
C ARG A 182 16.15 3.96 12.20
N VAL A 183 15.35 3.90 11.14
CA VAL A 183 14.45 4.99 10.73
C VAL A 183 13.16 4.99 11.56
N VAL A 184 12.58 3.81 11.80
CA VAL A 184 11.25 3.67 12.39
C VAL A 184 11.26 3.86 13.90
N THR A 185 12.27 3.33 14.61
CA THR A 185 12.29 3.34 16.07
C THR A 185 12.30 4.76 16.65
N PRO A 186 13.17 5.68 16.20
CA PRO A 186 13.14 7.06 16.68
C PRO A 186 11.81 7.75 16.33
N ALA A 187 11.27 7.47 15.14
CA ALA A 187 10.02 8.07 14.70
C ALA A 187 8.82 7.62 15.55
N ALA A 188 8.79 6.36 15.95
CA ALA A 188 7.76 5.76 16.79
C ALA A 188 7.86 6.20 18.26
N LEU A 189 9.05 6.54 18.74
CA LEU A 189 9.30 6.83 20.16
C LEU A 189 9.43 8.32 20.49
N HIS A 190 9.85 9.14 19.54
CA HIS A 190 10.30 10.52 19.82
C HIS A 190 9.50 11.59 19.07
N THR A 191 8.64 11.18 18.13
CA THR A 191 7.88 12.14 17.32
C THR A 191 6.53 12.45 17.96
N ALA A 192 6.09 13.70 17.86
CA ALA A 192 4.74 14.07 18.27
C ALA A 192 3.66 13.29 17.47
N PRO A 193 2.47 13.06 18.06
CA PRO A 193 1.37 12.39 17.38
C PRO A 193 1.08 13.01 16.01
N SER A 194 1.21 12.19 14.98
CA SER A 194 1.07 12.56 13.57
C SER A 194 0.81 11.30 12.74
N MET A 195 0.52 11.49 11.46
CA MET A 195 0.41 10.37 10.52
C MET A 195 1.71 9.57 10.43
N ALA A 196 2.85 10.26 10.38
CA ALA A 196 4.18 9.67 10.38
C ALA A 196 4.44 8.82 11.64
N HIS A 197 4.13 9.37 12.81
CA HIS A 197 4.24 8.66 14.09
C HIS A 197 3.36 7.40 14.14
N THR A 198 2.13 7.50 13.64
CA THR A 198 1.20 6.34 13.61
C THR A 198 1.71 5.24 12.69
N ALA A 199 2.20 5.59 11.50
CA ALA A 199 2.80 4.63 10.57
C ALA A 199 4.06 3.99 11.16
N ALA A 200 4.91 4.78 11.83
CA ALA A 200 6.10 4.27 12.51
C ALA A 200 5.74 3.27 13.62
N LEU A 201 4.73 3.57 14.45
CA LEU A 201 4.24 2.66 15.49
C LEU A 201 3.70 1.35 14.92
N GLN A 202 2.91 1.44 13.84
CA GLN A 202 2.36 0.27 13.14
C GLN A 202 3.48 -0.60 12.56
N LEU A 203 4.46 0.01 11.91
CA LEU A 203 5.60 -0.71 11.35
C LEU A 203 6.46 -1.32 12.45
N LEU A 204 6.81 -0.58 13.50
CA LEU A 204 7.60 -1.11 14.63
C LEU A 204 6.93 -2.32 15.28
N SER A 205 5.63 -2.21 15.56
CA SER A 205 4.80 -3.30 16.09
C SER A 205 4.81 -4.52 15.15
N CYS A 206 4.71 -4.27 13.84
CA CYS A 206 4.75 -5.32 12.83
C CYS A 206 6.11 -6.03 12.78
N LEU A 207 7.22 -5.28 12.85
CA LEU A 207 8.56 -5.83 12.88
C LEU A 207 8.75 -6.71 14.12
N ILE A 208 8.38 -6.23 15.32
CA ILE A 208 8.46 -7.03 16.56
C ILE A 208 7.64 -8.32 16.48
N ASN A 209 6.46 -8.26 15.87
CA ASN A 209 5.62 -9.44 15.68
C ASN A 209 6.25 -10.47 14.72
N LYS A 210 7.01 -10.01 13.71
CA LYS A 210 7.62 -10.88 12.69
C LYS A 210 9.05 -11.31 13.05
N SER A 211 9.73 -10.59 13.94
CA SER A 211 11.10 -10.92 14.36
C SER A 211 11.16 -12.30 14.99
N ALA A 212 12.14 -13.10 14.55
CA ALA A 212 12.39 -14.42 15.13
C ALA A 212 13.05 -14.33 16.51
N ASP A 213 13.83 -13.27 16.75
CA ASP A 213 14.49 -12.98 18.02
C ASP A 213 13.91 -11.74 18.71
N ASP A 214 14.36 -11.50 19.94
CA ASP A 214 13.85 -10.42 20.80
C ASP A 214 14.78 -9.21 20.83
N ARG A 215 15.81 -9.12 19.97
CA ARG A 215 16.78 -8.01 19.98
C ARG A 215 16.10 -6.65 19.77
N LEU A 216 15.18 -6.61 18.81
CA LEU A 216 14.39 -5.39 18.54
C LEU A 216 13.49 -5.04 19.73
N LEU A 217 12.88 -6.05 20.36
CA LEU A 217 12.02 -5.86 21.53
C LEU A 217 12.81 -5.33 22.72
N GLU A 218 14.00 -5.88 22.98
CA GLU A 218 14.92 -5.42 24.03
C GLU A 218 15.36 -3.98 23.81
N LEU A 219 15.73 -3.62 22.58
CA LEU A 219 16.11 -2.26 22.22
C LEU A 219 14.97 -1.27 22.47
N VAL A 220 13.75 -1.61 22.04
CA VAL A 220 12.57 -0.77 22.26
C VAL A 220 12.25 -0.65 23.76
N SER A 221 12.37 -1.74 24.52
CA SER A 221 12.15 -1.74 25.97
C SER A 221 13.12 -0.80 26.68
N GLN A 222 14.41 -0.87 26.37
CA GLN A 222 15.44 0.00 26.95
C GLN A 222 15.17 1.47 26.65
N GLN A 223 14.75 1.78 25.41
CA GLN A 223 14.44 3.17 25.05
C GLN A 223 13.18 3.68 25.74
N LEU A 224 12.12 2.87 25.88
CA LEU A 224 10.88 3.26 26.55
C LEU A 224 11.09 3.60 28.03
N GLN A 225 12.05 2.95 28.71
CA GLN A 225 12.39 3.26 30.11
C GLN A 225 12.92 4.70 30.31
N LEU A 226 13.37 5.35 29.24
CA LEU A 226 13.87 6.73 29.27
C LEU A 226 12.75 7.78 29.15
N TYR A 227 11.51 7.36 28.89
CA TYR A 227 10.37 8.26 28.68
C TYR A 227 9.39 8.23 29.84
N SER A 228 8.62 9.32 29.98
CA SER A 228 7.51 9.33 30.94
C SER A 228 6.46 8.30 30.53
N ALA A 229 5.81 7.71 31.54
CA ALA A 229 4.77 6.69 31.32
C ALA A 229 3.65 7.15 30.38
N SER A 230 3.29 8.44 30.39
CA SER A 230 2.27 9.01 29.51
C SER A 230 2.66 9.02 28.04
N VAL A 231 3.94 9.22 27.71
CA VAL A 231 4.47 9.21 26.34
C VAL A 231 4.69 7.78 25.88
N ALA A 232 5.20 6.91 26.77
CA ALA A 232 5.45 5.50 26.48
C ALA A 232 4.17 4.68 26.28
N ALA A 233 3.03 5.09 26.87
CA ALA A 233 1.79 4.30 26.89
C ALA A 233 1.26 3.92 25.50
N ILE A 234 1.35 4.82 24.52
CA ILE A 234 0.85 4.55 23.16
C ILE A 234 1.72 3.47 22.51
N THR A 235 3.04 3.64 22.53
CA THR A 235 3.96 2.63 22.01
C THR A 235 3.81 1.31 22.73
N HIS A 236 3.70 1.34 24.05
CA HIS A 236 3.46 0.17 24.88
C HIS A 236 2.25 -0.62 24.35
N SER A 237 1.10 0.03 24.15
CA SER A 237 -0.11 -0.62 23.60
C SER A 237 0.12 -1.31 22.25
N TYR A 238 0.84 -0.66 21.33
CA TYR A 238 1.19 -1.25 20.02
C TYR A 238 2.11 -2.47 20.15
N ILE A 239 3.09 -2.43 21.06
CA ILE A 239 4.00 -3.55 21.29
C ILE A 239 3.28 -4.70 21.99
N THR A 240 2.48 -4.43 23.03
CA THR A 240 1.67 -5.45 23.71
C THR A 240 0.78 -6.18 22.73
N LYS A 241 0.12 -5.45 21.82
CA LYS A 241 -0.71 -6.06 20.77
C LYS A 241 0.12 -6.99 19.87
N ALA A 242 1.32 -6.57 19.45
CA ALA A 242 2.22 -7.42 18.67
C ALA A 242 2.60 -8.71 19.42
N LEU A 243 2.98 -8.58 20.69
CA LEU A 243 3.40 -9.72 21.52
C LEU A 243 2.26 -10.70 21.77
N VAL A 244 1.04 -10.21 22.00
CA VAL A 244 -0.16 -11.04 22.17
C VAL A 244 -0.46 -11.82 20.90
N VAL A 245 -0.41 -11.16 19.73
CA VAL A 245 -0.64 -11.83 18.43
C VAL A 245 0.46 -12.86 18.11
N ARG A 246 1.72 -12.55 18.44
CA ARG A 246 2.86 -13.48 18.33
C ARG A 246 2.79 -14.65 19.32
N GLY A 247 2.02 -14.55 20.39
CA GLY A 247 2.01 -15.54 21.48
C GLY A 247 3.29 -15.53 22.31
N HIS A 248 3.88 -14.35 22.51
CA HIS A 248 5.20 -14.21 23.14
C HIS A 248 5.16 -14.56 24.65
N PRO A 249 6.11 -15.34 25.18
CA PRO A 249 6.11 -15.78 26.59
C PRO A 249 6.09 -14.63 27.61
N HIS A 250 6.70 -13.50 27.26
CA HIS A 250 6.81 -12.32 28.12
C HIS A 250 5.70 -11.29 27.91
N MET A 251 4.63 -11.60 27.15
CA MET A 251 3.54 -10.65 26.88
C MET A 251 2.92 -10.06 28.16
N ASN A 252 2.87 -10.83 29.25
CA ASN A 252 2.31 -10.37 30.53
C ASN A 252 3.11 -9.25 31.19
N GLN A 253 4.41 -9.16 30.91
CA GLN A 253 5.26 -8.09 31.42
C GLN A 253 4.98 -6.74 30.73
N TRP A 254 4.28 -6.78 29.59
CA TRP A 254 3.88 -5.63 28.80
C TRP A 254 2.39 -5.28 28.95
N LEU A 255 1.69 -5.85 29.94
CA LEU A 255 0.29 -5.52 30.23
C LEU A 255 0.11 -4.46 31.32
N TYR A 256 1.20 -4.05 31.97
CA TYR A 256 1.23 -3.17 33.15
C TYR A 256 2.17 -1.98 32.91
#